data_AF-A0A2V9GGY1-F1
#
_entry.id   AF-A0A2V9GGY1-F1
#
_cell.length_a   1.000
_cell.length_b   1.000
_cell.length_c   1.000
_cell.angle_alpha   90.00
_cell.angle_beta   90.00
_cell.angle_gamma   90.00
#
_symmetry.space_group_name_H-M   'P 1'
#
loop_
_entity.id
_entity.type
_entity.pdbx_description
1 polymer ?
#
loop_
_entity_poly.entity_id
_entity_poly.type
_entity_poly.pdbx_seq_one_letter_code
_entity_poly.pdbx_strand_id
1 'polypeptide(L)'
;MYDHVVTINNTHWPAYRKPGATLVDLRILDPDDRSPNPRLVFRPEKLSELGIPAALIEAAAKSGPQGFLLFDDLPNQTEPATDQATTKT
;
A
#
# COMPACT_ATOMS: atom_id res chain seq x y z
N MET A 1 -16.74 5.36 0.78
CA MET A 1 -15.94 6.54 1.19
C MET A 1 -14.76 6.00 1.98
N TYR A 2 -13.53 6.36 1.63
CA TYR A 2 -12.37 6.07 2.47
C TYR A 2 -12.50 6.93 3.72
N ASP A 3 -12.68 6.34 4.89
CA ASP A 3 -12.84 7.09 6.14
C ASP A 3 -11.51 7.33 6.85
N HIS A 4 -10.44 6.66 6.38
CA HIS A 4 -9.10 6.77 6.93
C HIS A 4 -8.00 6.77 5.86
N VAL A 5 -6.81 7.20 6.29
CA VAL A 5 -5.57 7.19 5.51
C VAL A 5 -4.48 6.58 6.38
N VAL A 6 -3.67 5.70 5.79
CA VAL A 6 -2.49 5.11 6.43
C VAL A 6 -1.26 5.54 5.64
N THR A 7 -0.17 5.87 6.34
CA THR A 7 1.10 6.22 5.70
C THR A 7 2.02 5.02 5.73
N ILE A 8 2.48 4.56 4.57
CA ILE A 8 3.47 3.48 4.42
C ILE A 8 4.61 4.04 3.57
N ASN A 9 5.83 4.05 4.09
CA ASN A 9 7.01 4.60 3.41
C ASN A 9 6.75 6.01 2.81
N ASN A 10 6.24 6.93 3.63
CA ASN A 10 5.87 8.30 3.25
C ASN A 10 4.79 8.43 2.14
N THR A 11 4.15 7.33 1.75
CA THR A 11 3.05 7.31 0.80
C THR A 11 1.73 7.12 1.53
N HIS A 12 0.73 7.94 1.18
CA HIS A 12 -0.60 7.88 1.77
C HIS A 12 -1.48 6.88 1.03
N TRP A 13 -2.03 5.93 1.77
CA TRP A 13 -2.89 4.88 1.24
C TRP A 13 -4.30 5.01 1.81
N PRO A 14 -5.32 4.85 0.97
CA PRO A 14 -6.69 4.80 1.43
C PRO A 14 -6.90 3.61 2.38
N ALA A 15 -7.68 3.84 3.43
CA ALA A 15 -8.12 2.79 4.34
C ALA A 15 -9.63 2.87 4.63
N TYR A 16 -10.20 1.71 4.90
CA TYR A 16 -11.60 1.52 5.24
C TYR A 16 -11.71 0.86 6.60
N ARG A 17 -12.34 1.54 7.57
CA ARG A 17 -12.71 0.85 8.82
C ARG A 17 -13.94 -0.01 8.60
N LYS A 18 -13.85 -1.21 9.17
CA LYS A 18 -14.96 -2.13 9.37
C LYS A 18 -14.98 -2.52 10.84
N PRO A 19 -16.12 -2.91 11.41
CA PRO A 19 -16.15 -3.47 12.76
C PRO A 19 -15.17 -4.64 12.85
N GLY A 20 -14.16 -4.51 13.70
CA GLY A 20 -13.14 -5.54 13.93
C GLY A 20 -11.97 -5.58 12.93
N ALA A 21 -11.89 -4.69 11.94
CA ALA A 21 -10.74 -4.65 11.02
C ALA A 21 -10.60 -3.29 10.31
N THR A 22 -9.37 -2.91 9.96
CA THR A 22 -9.11 -1.82 9.00
C THR A 22 -8.51 -2.42 7.74
N LEU A 23 -9.06 -2.09 6.56
CA LEU A 23 -8.57 -2.55 5.27
C LEU A 23 -7.84 -1.41 4.56
N VAL A 24 -6.58 -1.63 4.19
CA VAL A 24 -5.77 -0.71 3.40
C VAL A 24 -5.82 -1.14 1.93
N ASP A 25 -6.04 -0.19 1.03
CA ASP A 25 -6.13 -0.42 -0.42
C ASP A 25 -4.83 0.02 -1.11
N LEU A 26 -4.02 -0.94 -1.56
CA LEU A 26 -2.76 -0.73 -2.25
C LEU A 26 -2.90 -0.67 -3.78
N ARG A 27 -4.12 -0.60 -4.31
CA ARG A 27 -4.31 -0.46 -5.74
C ARG A 27 -4.04 0.99 -6.15
N ILE A 28 -3.39 1.15 -7.30
CA ILE A 28 -3.08 2.46 -7.88
C ILE A 28 -3.96 2.73 -9.08
N LEU A 29 -4.15 4.01 -9.41
CA LEU A 29 -4.86 4.39 -10.63
C LEU A 29 -4.18 3.76 -11.85
N ASP A 30 -4.99 3.17 -12.72
CA ASP A 30 -4.49 2.60 -13.97
C ASP A 30 -4.03 3.74 -14.89
N PRO A 31 -2.72 3.89 -15.16
CA PRO A 31 -2.20 4.99 -15.97
C PRO A 31 -2.68 4.96 -17.42
N ASP A 32 -3.18 3.82 -17.88
CA ASP A 32 -3.70 3.62 -19.24
C ASP A 32 -5.22 3.88 -19.32
N ASP A 33 -5.89 3.99 -18.17
CA ASP A 33 -7.32 4.27 -18.12
C ASP A 33 -7.58 5.77 -18.30
N ARG A 34 -8.26 6.10 -19.40
CA ARG A 34 -8.70 7.46 -19.77
C ARG A 34 -10.20 7.64 -19.60
N SER A 35 -10.90 6.68 -18.99
CA SER A 35 -12.33 6.75 -18.75
C SER A 35 -12.67 7.84 -17.71
N PRO A 36 -13.90 8.35 -17.70
CA PRO A 36 -14.35 9.30 -16.69
C PRO A 36 -14.34 8.71 -15.25
N ASN A 37 -14.23 7.39 -15.11
CA ASN A 37 -14.20 6.68 -13.83
C ASN A 37 -12.95 5.77 -13.81
N PRO A 38 -11.75 6.34 -13.58
CA PRO A 38 -10.51 5.60 -13.69
C PRO A 38 -10.45 4.44 -12.70
N ARG A 39 -9.98 3.30 -13.18
CA ARG A 39 -9.91 2.06 -12.42
C ARG A 39 -8.68 2.03 -11.52
N LEU A 40 -8.84 1.35 -10.39
CA LEU A 40 -7.75 0.97 -9.51
C LEU A 40 -7.27 -0.44 -9.86
N VAL A 41 -5.96 -0.60 -10.04
CA VAL A 41 -5.29 -1.85 -10.39
C VAL A 41 -4.18 -2.17 -9.40
N PHE A 42 -4.03 -3.45 -9.07
CA PHE A 42 -2.93 -3.92 -8.25
C PHE A 42 -1.68 -4.10 -9.13
N ARG A 43 -0.62 -3.32 -8.88
CA ARG A 43 0.64 -3.37 -9.64
C ARG A 43 1.83 -3.57 -8.68
N PRO A 44 2.18 -4.82 -8.33
CA PRO A 44 3.16 -5.13 -7.29
C PRO A 44 4.56 -4.58 -7.60
N GLU A 45 4.96 -4.56 -8.87
CA GLU A 45 6.24 -3.98 -9.30
C GLU A 45 6.30 -2.49 -8.96
N LYS A 46 5.19 -1.77 -9.20
CA LYS A 46 5.12 -0.34 -8.92
C LYS A 46 5.11 -0.04 -7.42
N LEU A 47 4.48 -0.90 -6.62
CA LEU A 47 4.50 -0.80 -5.16
C LEU A 47 5.91 -1.00 -4.61
N SER A 48 6.68 -1.92 -5.19
CA SER A 48 8.10 -2.11 -4.85
C SER A 48 8.93 -0.85 -5.15
N GLU A 49 8.72 -0.21 -6.32
CA GLU A 49 9.37 1.06 -6.65
C GLU A 49 8.99 2.21 -5.70
N LEU A 50 7.79 2.18 -5.12
CA LEU A 50 7.34 3.12 -4.09
C LEU A 50 7.88 2.77 -2.69
N GLY A 51 8.70 1.73 -2.58
CA GLY A 51 9.29 1.25 -1.33
C GLY A 51 8.29 0.61 -0.39
N ILE A 52 7.17 0.08 -0.91
CA ILE A 52 6.27 -0.75 -0.11
C ILE A 52 6.99 -2.08 0.19
N PRO A 53 7.07 -2.50 1.47
CA PRO A 53 7.73 -3.74 1.83
C PRO A 53 7.17 -4.96 1.09
N ALA A 54 8.06 -5.86 0.65
CA ALA A 54 7.68 -7.07 -0.10
C ALA A 54 6.64 -7.93 0.63
N ALA A 55 6.75 -8.06 1.96
CA ALA A 55 5.78 -8.80 2.77
C ALA A 55 4.35 -8.25 2.65
N LEU A 56 4.21 -6.91 2.56
CA LEU A 56 2.92 -6.26 2.36
C LEU A 56 2.41 -6.47 0.93
N ILE A 57 3.30 -6.43 -0.06
CA ILE A 57 2.93 -6.72 -1.45
C ILE A 57 2.44 -8.17 -1.57
N GLU A 58 3.12 -9.13 -0.93
CA GLU A 58 2.73 -10.55 -0.93
C GLU A 58 1.39 -10.79 -0.22
N ALA A 59 1.15 -10.15 0.91
CA ALA A 59 -0.12 -10.24 1.61
C ALA A 59 -1.27 -9.67 0.75
N ALA A 60 -1.04 -8.52 0.10
CA ALA A 60 -2.00 -7.90 -0.81
C ALA A 60 -2.23 -8.75 -2.09
N ALA A 61 -1.23 -9.49 -2.54
CA ALA A 61 -1.37 -10.40 -3.69
C ALA A 61 -2.24 -11.63 -3.38
N LYS A 62 -2.33 -12.02 -2.10
CA LYS A 62 -3.14 -13.13 -1.61
C LYS A 62 -4.58 -12.73 -1.29
N SER A 63 -4.89 -11.44 -1.25
CA SER A 63 -6.24 -10.96 -0.92
C SER A 63 -7.24 -11.20 -2.07
N GLY A 64 -8.51 -11.32 -1.72
CA GLY A 64 -9.62 -11.43 -2.67
C GLY A 64 -10.63 -10.30 -2.47
N PRO A 65 -10.72 -9.31 -3.39
CA PRO A 65 -9.85 -9.05 -4.55
C PRO A 65 -8.41 -8.67 -4.17
N GLN A 66 -7.48 -8.76 -5.12
CA GLN A 66 -6.06 -8.41 -4.90
C GLN A 66 -5.86 -6.92 -4.61
N GLY A 67 -4.82 -6.61 -3.86
CA GLY A 67 -4.42 -5.25 -3.51
C GLY A 67 -4.98 -4.76 -2.18
N PHE A 68 -5.52 -5.63 -1.35
CA PHE A 68 -6.04 -5.27 -0.03
C PHE A 68 -5.19 -5.87 1.09
N LEU A 69 -4.99 -5.08 2.13
CA LEU A 69 -4.28 -5.49 3.34
C LEU A 69 -5.15 -5.30 4.56
N LEU A 70 -5.06 -6.21 5.52
CA LEU A 70 -5.55 -5.93 6.86
C LEU A 70 -4.50 -5.06 7.57
N PHE A 71 -4.95 -4.05 8.29
CA PHE A 71 -4.08 -3.17 9.06
C PHE A 71 -3.25 -3.94 10.09
N ASP A 72 -3.82 -5.02 10.65
CA ASP A 72 -3.13 -5.89 11.62
C ASP A 72 -1.97 -6.68 10.97
N ASP A 73 -1.93 -6.78 9.63
CA ASP A 73 -0.81 -7.36 8.89
C ASP A 73 0.32 -6.35 8.63
N LEU A 74 0.13 -5.07 8.98
CA LEU A 74 1.19 -4.08 8.87
C LEU A 74 2.25 -4.35 9.96
N PRO A 75 3.55 -4.42 9.60
CA PRO A 75 4.59 -4.43 10.62
C PRO A 75 4.45 -3.17 11.46
N ASN A 76 4.74 -3.27 12.76
CA ASN A 76 4.79 -2.15 13.69
C ASN A 76 5.47 -0.97 12.99
N GLN A 77 4.72 0.10 12.71
CA GLN A 77 5.17 1.27 11.94
C GLN A 77 6.23 2.10 12.69
N THR A 78 6.78 1.55 13.78
CA THR A 78 7.73 2.20 14.69
C THR A 78 9.19 2.01 14.28
N GLU A 79 9.49 1.25 13.23
CA GLU A 79 10.86 1.18 12.71
C GLU A 79 11.06 2.24 11.62
N PRO A 80 11.86 3.30 11.88
CA PRO A 80 12.17 4.28 10.85
C PRO A 80 12.86 3.57 9.68
N ALA A 81 12.44 3.91 8.47
CA ALA A 81 13.14 3.54 7.25
C ALA A 81 14.62 3.88 7.45
N THR A 82 15.47 2.85 7.55
CA THR A 82 16.90 3.07 7.67
C THR A 82 17.37 3.63 6.33
N ASP A 83 17.60 4.94 6.31
CA ASP A 83 18.37 5.63 5.28
C ASP A 83 19.71 4.89 5.12
N GLN A 84 19.81 4.01 4.12
CA GLN A 84 21.11 3.61 3.60
C GLN A 84 21.65 4.74 2.71
N ALA A 85 21.93 5.89 3.32
CA ALA A 85 22.86 6.85 2.79
C ALA A 85 24.26 6.25 2.94
N THR A 86 24.75 5.59 1.89
CA THR A 86 26.15 5.13 1.84
C THR A 86 27.04 6.36 1.69
N THR A 87 27.55 6.88 2.81
CA THR A 87 28.75 7.73 2.83
C THR A 87 29.93 6.91 2.32
N LYS A 88 30.54 7.35 1.20
CA LYS A 88 31.92 7.01 0.87
C LYS A 88 32.79 8.24 1.11
N THR A 89 33.72 8.05 2.04
CA THR A 89 34.88 8.90 2.36
C THR A 89 35.83 9.00 1.17
#